data_AF-A0A832M3N2-F1
#
_entry.id   AF-A0A832M3N2-F1
#
_cell.length_a   1.000
_cell.length_b   1.000
_cell.length_c   1.000
_cell.angle_alpha   90.00
_cell.angle_beta   90.00
_cell.angle_gamma   90.00
#
_symmetry.space_group_name_H-M   'P 1'
#
loop_
_entity.id
_entity.type
_entity.pdbx_description
1 polymer ?
#
loop_
_entity_poly.entity_id
_entity_poly.type
_entity_poly.pdbx_seq_one_letter_code
_entity_poly.pdbx_strand_id
1 'polypeptide(L)'
;LNFLVVESLQKPNHFLFVDLISNVGPAITTGLLLKIVLICRKVKPHLEKRFSILFNHYEASKRDAVQWLVQAMEYLNLALSTNFSTLDLSFISQW
;
A
#
# COMPACT_ATOMS: atom_id res chain seq x y z
N LEU A 1 -4.78 -9.12 -5.60
CA LEU A 1 -3.92 -7.91 -5.66
C LEU A 1 -3.65 -7.39 -7.07
N ASN A 2 -3.45 -8.26 -8.08
CA ASN A 2 -3.11 -7.83 -9.44
C ASN A 2 -4.10 -6.78 -10.02
N PHE A 3 -5.40 -6.90 -9.72
CA PHE A 3 -6.42 -5.93 -10.14
C PHE A 3 -6.63 -4.73 -9.20
N LEU A 4 -6.10 -4.81 -7.98
CA LEU A 4 -6.41 -3.87 -6.89
C LEU A 4 -5.35 -2.78 -6.72
N VAL A 5 -4.14 -2.99 -7.23
CA VAL A 5 -3.02 -2.05 -7.08
C VAL A 5 -2.41 -1.75 -8.46
N VAL A 6 -1.80 -2.74 -9.12
CA VAL A 6 -1.36 -2.64 -10.52
C VAL A 6 -1.15 -4.03 -11.11
N GLU A 7 -1.56 -4.24 -12.36
CA GLU A 7 -1.56 -5.57 -12.98
C GLU A 7 -0.18 -6.00 -13.47
N SER A 8 0.54 -5.11 -14.18
CA SER A 8 1.93 -5.32 -14.60
C SER A 8 2.56 -4.02 -15.14
N LEU A 9 3.89 -4.02 -15.35
CA LEU A 9 4.59 -2.93 -16.06
C LEU A 9 4.10 -2.75 -17.51
N GLN A 10 3.60 -3.82 -18.15
CA GLN A 10 3.11 -3.79 -19.53
C GLN A 10 1.62 -3.38 -19.64
N LYS A 11 0.88 -3.46 -18.54
CA LYS A 11 -0.52 -3.00 -18.41
C LYS A 11 -0.68 -2.28 -17.06
N PRO A 12 -0.34 -0.99 -16.99
CA PRO A 12 -0.44 -0.21 -15.77
C PRO A 12 -1.89 0.22 -15.53
N ASN A 13 -2.86 -0.70 -15.54
CA ASN A 13 -4.24 -0.40 -15.16
C ASN A 13 -4.34 -0.26 -13.63
N HIS A 14 -3.89 0.89 -13.13
CA HIS A 14 -3.98 1.31 -11.73
C HIS A 14 -5.12 2.32 -11.50
N PHE A 15 -5.91 2.62 -12.54
CA PHE A 15 -7.04 3.56 -12.46
C PHE A 15 -8.04 3.19 -11.37
N LEU A 16 -8.35 1.90 -11.20
CA LEU A 16 -9.24 1.44 -10.13
C LEU A 16 -8.69 1.79 -8.74
N PHE A 17 -7.38 1.66 -8.55
CA PHE A 17 -6.72 1.99 -7.29
C PHE A 17 -6.71 3.51 -7.04
N VAL A 18 -6.45 4.30 -8.08
CA VAL A 18 -6.52 5.77 -8.02
C VAL A 18 -7.94 6.25 -7.75
N ASP A 19 -8.95 5.63 -8.36
CA ASP A 19 -10.36 5.94 -8.13
C ASP A 19 -10.77 5.61 -6.69
N LEU A 20 -10.34 4.46 -6.17
CA LEU A 20 -10.58 4.06 -4.78
C LEU A 20 -9.96 5.04 -3.79
N ILE A 21 -8.71 5.46 -4.01
CA ILE A 21 -8.06 6.47 -3.17
C ILE A 21 -8.80 7.81 -3.26
N SER A 22 -9.20 8.23 -4.47
CA SER A 22 -9.83 9.53 -4.70
C SER A 22 -11.24 9.61 -4.11
N ASN A 23 -12.00 8.52 -4.13
CA ASN A 23 -13.39 8.48 -3.67
C ASN A 23 -13.56 8.08 -2.20
N VAL A 24 -12.72 7.15 -1.70
CA VAL A 24 -12.88 6.56 -0.35
C VAL A 24 -11.74 6.95 0.58
N GLY A 25 -10.71 7.59 0.05
CA GLY A 25 -9.57 8.06 0.81
C GLY A 25 -8.45 7.02 0.93
N PRO A 26 -7.20 7.49 1.08
CA PRO A 26 -6.02 6.62 1.12
C PRO A 26 -5.97 5.72 2.36
N ALA A 27 -6.48 6.17 3.51
CA ALA A 27 -6.48 5.39 4.75
C ALA A 27 -7.36 4.14 4.65
N ILE A 28 -8.60 4.28 4.16
CA ILE A 28 -9.56 3.16 4.04
C ILE A 28 -9.08 2.18 2.97
N THR A 29 -8.64 2.70 1.82
CA THR A 29 -8.15 1.88 0.71
C THR A 29 -6.93 1.06 1.11
N THR A 30 -5.95 1.69 1.78
CA THR A 30 -4.75 0.99 2.23
C THR A 30 -5.09 0.01 3.36
N GLY A 31 -5.97 0.38 4.29
CA GLY A 31 -6.47 -0.50 5.35
C GLY A 31 -7.14 -1.76 4.82
N LEU A 32 -7.89 -1.68 3.72
CA LEU A 32 -8.49 -2.85 3.06
C LEU A 32 -7.41 -3.79 2.48
N LEU A 33 -6.43 -3.23 1.76
CA LEU A 33 -5.32 -4.02 1.23
C LEU A 33 -4.52 -4.71 2.33
N LEU A 34 -4.32 -4.01 3.45
CA LEU A 34 -3.64 -4.54 4.62
C LEU A 34 -4.44 -5.66 5.26
N LYS A 35 -5.76 -5.50 5.48
CA LYS A 35 -6.62 -6.60 5.96
C LYS A 35 -6.51 -7.85 5.08
N ILE A 36 -6.49 -7.70 3.76
CA ILE A 36 -6.29 -8.81 2.82
C ILE A 36 -4.92 -9.48 3.03
N VAL A 37 -3.87 -8.71 3.22
CA VAL A 37 -2.51 -9.24 3.47
C VAL A 37 -2.38 -9.88 4.86
N LEU A 38 -3.10 -9.38 5.87
CA LEU A 38 -3.14 -9.95 7.21
C LEU A 38 -3.84 -11.31 7.22
N ILE A 39 -4.93 -11.44 6.46
CA ILE A 39 -5.65 -12.70 6.29
C ILE A 39 -4.80 -13.72 5.51
N CYS A 40 -4.02 -13.26 4.52
CA CYS A 40 -3.16 -14.14 3.72
C CYS A 40 -1.71 -13.63 3.68
N ARG A 41 -0.92 -14.03 4.69
CA ARG A 41 0.48 -13.59 4.87
C ARG A 41 1.39 -13.92 3.68
N LYS A 42 1.08 -14.97 2.90
CA LYS A 42 1.80 -15.35 1.66
C LYS A 42 1.73 -14.25 0.58
N VAL A 43 0.82 -13.30 0.70
CA VAL A 43 0.59 -12.24 -0.29
C VAL A 43 1.42 -10.98 0.00
N LYS A 44 2.10 -10.87 1.15
CA LYS A 44 2.97 -9.73 1.50
C LYS A 44 4.04 -9.43 0.43
N PRO A 45 4.85 -10.40 -0.05
CA PRO A 45 5.87 -10.13 -1.07
C PRO A 45 5.26 -9.66 -2.40
N HIS A 46 4.04 -10.12 -2.70
CA HIS A 46 3.31 -9.67 -3.89
C HIS A 46 2.87 -8.21 -3.76
N LEU A 47 2.37 -7.78 -2.59
CA LEU A 47 1.98 -6.40 -2.36
C LEU A 47 3.19 -5.46 -2.45
N GLU A 48 4.29 -5.82 -1.79
CA GLU A 48 5.56 -5.07 -1.83
C GLU A 48 6.07 -4.90 -3.27
N LYS A 49 6.02 -5.98 -4.07
CA LYS A 49 6.37 -5.92 -5.49
C LYS A 49 5.48 -4.95 -6.28
N ARG A 50 4.18 -4.87 -5.98
CA ARG A 50 3.26 -3.93 -6.67
C ARG A 50 3.57 -2.47 -6.31
N PHE A 51 3.84 -2.20 -5.05
CA PHE A 51 4.23 -0.86 -4.61
C PHE A 51 5.59 -0.43 -5.17
N SER A 52 6.55 -1.36 -5.30
CA SER A 52 7.82 -1.09 -5.98
C SER A 52 7.63 -0.69 -7.45
N ILE A 53 6.71 -1.34 -8.17
CA ILE A 53 6.37 -0.95 -9.56
C ILE A 53 5.79 0.47 -9.62
N LEU A 54 4.86 0.80 -8.70
CA LEU A 54 4.29 2.15 -8.63
C LEU A 54 5.34 3.21 -8.28
N PHE A 55 6.22 2.91 -7.32
CA PHE A 55 7.32 3.80 -6.96
C PHE A 55 8.22 4.10 -8.18
N ASN A 56 8.66 3.06 -8.88
CA ASN A 56 9.52 3.24 -10.07
C ASN A 56 8.80 4.01 -11.19
N HIS A 57 7.49 3.83 -11.35
CA HIS A 57 6.72 4.57 -12.35
C HIS A 57 6.68 6.08 -12.06
N TYR A 58 6.59 6.45 -10.79
CA TYR A 58 6.47 7.84 -10.34
C TYR A 58 7.77 8.46 -9.84
N GLU A 59 8.91 7.78 -9.95
CA GLU A 59 10.21 8.21 -9.40
C GLU A 59 10.62 9.60 -9.89
N ALA A 60 10.37 9.91 -11.17
CA ALA A 60 10.69 11.23 -11.77
C ALA A 60 9.60 12.30 -11.54
N SER A 61 8.49 11.95 -10.88
CA SER A 61 7.38 12.88 -10.64
C SER A 61 7.67 13.80 -9.45
N LYS A 62 7.23 15.06 -9.54
CA LYS A 62 7.31 15.98 -8.40
C LYS A 62 6.50 15.43 -7.23
N ARG A 63 7.06 15.51 -6.02
CA ARG A 63 6.42 15.00 -4.80
C ARG A 63 4.99 15.51 -4.62
N ASP A 64 4.75 16.78 -4.92
CA ASP A 64 3.42 17.40 -4.82
C ASP A 64 2.38 16.77 -5.75
N ALA A 65 2.81 16.23 -6.89
CA ALA A 65 1.94 15.54 -7.84
C ALA A 65 1.63 14.08 -7.43
N VAL A 66 2.37 13.53 -6.46
CA VAL A 66 2.28 12.13 -6.04
C VAL A 66 2.09 11.96 -4.53
N GLN A 67 1.51 12.97 -3.86
CA GLN A 67 1.23 12.92 -2.41
C GLN A 67 0.40 11.69 -2.02
N TRP A 68 -0.53 11.26 -2.87
CA TRP A 68 -1.33 10.04 -2.67
C TRP A 68 -0.46 8.78 -2.57
N LEU A 69 0.62 8.69 -3.36
CA LEU A 69 1.52 7.54 -3.38
C LEU A 69 2.41 7.55 -2.13
N VAL A 70 2.89 8.73 -1.74
CA VAL A 70 3.66 8.92 -0.50
C VAL A 70 2.83 8.45 0.69
N GLN A 71 1.59 8.93 0.82
CA GLN A 71 0.68 8.52 1.90
C GLN A 71 0.39 7.01 1.88
N ALA A 72 0.14 6.43 0.69
CA ALA A 72 -0.11 5.00 0.57
C ALA A 72 1.12 4.17 1.00
N MET A 73 2.33 4.61 0.68
CA MET A 73 3.57 3.97 1.13
C MET A 73 3.80 4.11 2.63
N GLU A 74 3.48 5.26 3.22
CA GLU A 74 3.54 5.46 4.67
C GLU A 74 2.61 4.51 5.42
N TYR A 75 1.35 4.40 4.99
CA TYR A 75 0.39 3.45 5.55
C TYR A 75 0.84 2.00 5.39
N LEU A 76 1.40 1.66 4.21
CA LEU A 76 1.95 0.33 3.97
C LEU A 76 3.09 0.02 4.94
N ASN A 77 4.07 0.92 5.07
CA ASN A 77 5.21 0.72 5.96
C ASN A 77 4.78 0.60 7.42
N LEU A 78 3.86 1.45 7.88
CA LEU A 78 3.35 1.41 9.24
C LEU A 78 2.65 0.08 9.54
N ALA A 79 1.83 -0.39 8.61
CA ALA A 79 1.10 -1.63 8.83
C ALA A 79 1.97 -2.89 8.66
N LEU A 80 2.95 -2.89 7.76
CA LEU A 80 3.95 -3.96 7.70
C LEU A 80 4.77 -4.00 8.99
N SER A 81 5.17 -2.86 9.51
CA SER A 81 5.95 -2.77 10.75
C SER A 81 5.13 -3.21 11.96
N THR A 82 3.85 -2.87 12.05
CA THR A 82 3.02 -3.25 13.20
C THR A 82 2.55 -4.71 13.17
N ASN A 83 2.36 -5.31 11.99
CA ASN A 83 1.74 -6.63 11.88
C ASN A 83 2.69 -7.76 11.45
N PHE A 84 3.85 -7.42 10.88
CA PHE A 84 4.82 -8.40 10.36
C PHE A 84 6.22 -8.22 10.94
N SER A 85 6.44 -7.25 11.82
CA SER A 85 7.67 -7.21 12.61
C SER A 85 7.61 -8.20 13.77
N THR A 86 8.78 -8.53 14.29
CA THR A 86 8.94 -9.27 15.56
C THR A 86 8.88 -8.34 16.77
N LEU A 87 8.61 -7.05 16.59
CA LEU A 87 8.51 -6.08 17.68
C LEU A 87 7.17 -6.29 18.39
N ASP A 88 7.25 -6.53 19.69
CA ASP A 88 6.07 -6.57 20.55
C ASP A 88 5.62 -5.14 20.85
N LEU A 89 4.47 -4.75 20.31
CA LEU A 89 3.87 -3.43 20.48
C LEU A 89 2.78 -3.40 21.56
N SER A 90 2.64 -4.45 22.37
CA SER A 90 1.67 -4.51 23.47
C SER A 90 1.78 -3.33 24.44
N PHE A 91 2.98 -2.76 24.61
CA PHE A 91 3.22 -1.59 25.45
C PHE A 91 2.50 -0.31 24.98
N ILE A 92 2.15 -0.18 23.70
CA ILE A 92 1.44 1.00 23.17
C ILE A 92 -0.04 0.96 23.59
N SER A 93 -0.61 -0.23 23.76
CA SER A 93 -2.01 -0.38 24.19
C SER A 93 -2.24 -0.06 25.68
N GLN A 94 -1.17 0.23 26.42
CA GLN A 94 -1.20 0.54 27.86
C GLN A 94 -1.18 2.05 28.17
N TRP A 95 -1.19 2.92 27.15
CA TRP A 95 -1.23 4.38 27.28
C TRP A 95 -2.62 4.97 27.03
#